data_AF-A0A7J2LVE1-F1
#
_entry.id   AF-A0A7J2LVE1-F1
#
_cell.length_a   1.000
_cell.length_b   1.000
_cell.length_c   1.000
_cell.angle_alpha   90.00
_cell.angle_beta   90.00
_cell.angle_gamma   90.00
#
_symmetry.space_group_name_H-M   'P 1'
#
loop_
_entity.id
_entity.type
_entity.pdbx_description
1 polymer ?
#
loop_
_entity_poly.entity_id
_entity_poly.type
_entity_poly.pdbx_seq_one_letter_code
_entity_poly.pdbx_strand_id
1 'polypeptide(L)'
;AAALLSITSWAGLARAVRSQILSIKKEPYIEVSQTLGLGKLHIIFSEIMPNILPYIAMNLILSMIGALYSYVGLMALGLLPYRPGNWGAMMHMAMAVTGTVTGVGIWYVLAPAAAVTILQIGLVLFSNGIDKIFNPRLREK
;
A
#
# COMPACT_ATOMS: atom_id res chain seq x y z
N ALA A 1 -3.24 15.76 12.23
CA ALA A 1 -3.34 14.29 12.20
C ALA A 1 -2.71 13.70 10.93
N ALA A 2 -3.16 14.07 9.72
CA ALA A 2 -2.61 13.55 8.46
C ALA A 2 -1.07 13.71 8.32
N ALA A 3 -0.52 14.89 8.64
CA ALA A 3 0.93 15.15 8.56
C ALA A 3 1.77 14.26 9.49
N LEU A 4 1.26 13.93 10.68
CA LEU A 4 1.95 13.03 11.64
C LEU A 4 1.98 11.58 11.14
N LEU A 5 0.91 11.12 10.50
CA LEU A 5 0.84 9.79 9.88
C LEU A 5 1.75 9.69 8.64
N SER A 6 1.90 10.78 7.88
CA SER A 6 2.84 10.85 6.75
C SER A 6 4.30 10.82 7.19
N ILE A 7 4.63 11.40 8.35
CA ILE A 7 6.01 11.44 8.88
C ILE A 7 6.42 10.11 9.53
N THR A 8 5.50 9.26 9.96
CA THR A 8 5.87 7.96 10.57
C THR A 8 5.92 6.81 9.57
N SER A 9 5.29 6.94 8.40
CA SER A 9 5.21 5.84 7.42
C SER A 9 6.53 5.55 6.69
N TRP A 10 7.41 6.55 6.49
CA TRP A 10 8.64 6.39 5.70
C TRP A 10 9.71 5.54 6.40
N ALA A 11 9.76 5.52 7.73
CA ALA A 11 10.79 4.80 8.48
C ALA A 11 10.64 3.27 8.37
N GLY A 12 9.40 2.78 8.39
CA GLY A 12 9.09 1.36 8.18
C GLY A 12 9.49 0.91 6.77
N LEU A 13 9.08 1.68 5.77
CA LEU A 13 9.41 1.45 4.37
C LEU A 13 10.93 1.42 4.13
N ALA A 14 11.66 2.42 4.64
CA ALA A 14 13.11 2.51 4.47
C ALA A 14 13.85 1.31 5.10
N ARG A 15 13.42 0.87 6.29
CA ARG A 15 13.99 -0.31 6.95
C ARG A 15 13.74 -1.59 6.15
N ALA A 16 12.52 -1.74 5.64
CA ALA A 16 12.10 -2.92 4.90
C ALA A 16 12.84 -3.02 3.55
N VAL A 17 12.95 -1.92 2.81
CA VAL A 17 13.74 -1.82 1.58
C VAL A 17 15.21 -2.16 1.83
N ARG A 18 15.83 -1.63 2.90
CA ARG A 18 17.21 -1.97 3.26
C ARG A 18 17.39 -3.47 3.52
N SER A 19 16.44 -4.10 4.22
CA SER A 19 16.45 -5.54 4.47
C SER A 19 16.42 -6.33 3.16
N GLN A 20 15.54 -5.94 2.22
CA GLN A 20 15.42 -6.59 0.91
C GLN A 20 16.70 -6.46 0.09
N ILE A 21 17.31 -5.27 0.09
CA ILE A 21 18.59 -5.02 -0.60
C ILE A 21 19.71 -5.88 -0.01
N LEU A 22 19.78 -6.02 1.32
CA LEU A 22 20.78 -6.87 1.97
C LEU A 22 20.62 -8.35 1.60
N SER A 23 19.37 -8.81 1.39
CA SER A 23 19.08 -10.15 0.90
C SER A 23 19.56 -10.32 -0.54
N ILE A 24 19.15 -9.42 -1.44
CA ILE A 24 19.50 -9.47 -2.87
C ILE A 24 21.01 -9.40 -3.07
N LYS A 25 21.72 -8.58 -2.29
CA LYS A 25 23.18 -8.43 -2.42
C LYS A 25 23.96 -9.73 -2.17
N LYS A 26 23.35 -10.72 -1.50
CA LYS A 26 23.94 -12.04 -1.24
C LYS A 26 23.57 -13.09 -2.30
N GLU A 27 22.81 -12.71 -3.33
CA GLU A 27 22.42 -13.64 -4.39
C GLU A 27 23.60 -13.97 -5.31
N PRO A 28 23.70 -15.22 -5.81
CA PRO A 28 24.83 -15.66 -6.63
C PRO A 28 25.01 -14.86 -7.93
N TYR A 29 23.92 -14.39 -8.55
CA TYR A 29 24.01 -13.61 -9.79
C TYR A 29 24.66 -12.23 -9.58
N ILE A 30 24.47 -11.62 -8.40
CA ILE A 30 25.12 -10.36 -8.03
C ILE A 30 26.63 -10.57 -7.84
N GLU A 31 27.04 -11.73 -7.29
CA GLU A 31 28.45 -12.09 -7.12
C GLU A 31 29.12 -12.34 -8.47
N VAL A 32 28.44 -13.06 -9.38
CA VAL A 32 28.89 -13.24 -10.77
C VAL A 32 29.08 -11.90 -11.47
N SER A 33 28.12 -11.00 -11.36
CA SER A 33 28.23 -9.66 -11.97
C SER A 33 29.38 -8.83 -11.41
N GLN A 34 29.70 -8.97 -10.13
CA GLN A 34 30.87 -8.33 -9.53
C GLN A 34 32.18 -8.94 -10.04
N THR A 35 32.26 -10.27 -10.14
CA THR A 35 33.46 -10.96 -10.69
C THR A 35 33.71 -10.65 -12.16
N LEU A 36 32.64 -10.38 -12.93
CA LEU A 36 32.72 -9.88 -14.31
C LEU A 36 33.18 -8.41 -14.41
N GLY A 37 33.40 -7.73 -13.29
CA GLY A 37 33.87 -6.34 -13.27
C GLY A 37 32.80 -5.32 -13.68
N LEU A 38 31.51 -5.67 -13.61
CA LEU A 38 30.43 -4.75 -13.94
C LEU A 38 30.39 -3.58 -12.95
N GLY A 39 30.16 -2.37 -13.46
CA GLY A 39 30.14 -1.16 -12.65
C GLY A 39 29.04 -1.18 -11.59
N LYS A 40 29.29 -0.57 -10.42
CA LYS A 40 28.32 -0.51 -9.31
C LYS A 40 26.94 0.04 -9.73
N LEU A 41 26.92 1.04 -10.61
CA LEU A 41 25.68 1.62 -11.13
C LEU A 41 24.90 0.61 -12.00
N HIS A 42 25.59 -0.20 -12.80
CA HIS A 42 24.95 -1.25 -13.59
C HIS A 42 24.29 -2.28 -12.67
N ILE A 43 24.99 -2.77 -11.65
CA ILE A 43 24.44 -3.73 -10.69
C ILE A 43 23.22 -3.15 -9.96
N ILE A 44 23.28 -1.89 -9.54
CA ILE A 44 22.15 -1.24 -8.84
C ILE A 44 20.92 -1.14 -9.75
N PHE A 45 21.05 -0.55 -10.95
CA PHE A 45 19.88 -0.27 -11.79
C PHE A 45 19.41 -1.46 -12.63
N SER A 46 20.30 -2.36 -13.00
CA SER A 46 20.02 -3.47 -13.89
C SER A 46 19.68 -4.76 -13.14
N GLU A 47 20.20 -4.95 -11.91
CA GLU A 47 20.01 -6.19 -11.15
C GLU A 47 19.21 -5.98 -9.87
N ILE A 48 19.58 -4.99 -9.05
CA ILE A 48 18.93 -4.77 -7.75
C ILE A 48 17.57 -4.07 -7.92
N MET A 49 17.52 -2.97 -8.68
CA MET A 49 16.32 -2.13 -8.83
C MET A 49 15.09 -2.90 -9.34
N PRO A 50 15.18 -3.71 -10.43
CA PRO A 50 14.03 -4.46 -10.93
C PRO A 50 13.49 -5.48 -9.92
N ASN A 51 14.38 -6.05 -9.09
CA ASN A 51 14.00 -7.02 -8.06
C ASN A 51 13.32 -6.37 -6.83
N ILE A 52 13.66 -5.12 -6.48
CA ILE A 52 13.05 -4.42 -5.33
C ILE A 52 11.82 -3.58 -5.70
N LEU A 53 11.66 -3.20 -6.98
CA LEU A 53 10.54 -2.37 -7.44
C LEU A 53 9.16 -2.97 -7.11
N PRO A 54 8.89 -4.27 -7.37
CA PRO A 54 7.70 -4.98 -6.91
C PRO A 54 7.39 -4.76 -5.41
N TYR A 55 8.42 -4.97 -4.59
CA TYR A 55 8.34 -4.87 -3.15
C TYR A 55 8.00 -3.44 -2.68
N ILE A 56 8.62 -2.44 -3.31
CA ILE A 56 8.35 -1.02 -3.04
C ILE A 56 6.92 -0.65 -3.46
N ALA A 57 6.47 -1.10 -4.63
CA ALA A 57 5.13 -0.83 -5.14
C ALA A 57 4.04 -1.39 -4.21
N MET A 58 4.18 -2.65 -3.78
CA MET A 58 3.26 -3.27 -2.84
C MET A 58 3.19 -2.52 -1.51
N ASN A 59 4.35 -2.14 -0.98
CA ASN A 59 4.42 -1.37 0.26
C ASN A 59 3.77 0.02 0.15
N LEU A 60 3.96 0.70 -0.98
CA LEU A 60 3.30 1.98 -1.27
C LEU A 60 1.77 1.81 -1.25
N ILE A 61 1.28 0.76 -1.89
CA ILE A 61 -0.15 0.44 -1.94
C ILE A 61 -0.70 0.19 -0.53
N LEU A 62 -0.01 -0.62 0.29
CA LEU A 62 -0.41 -0.85 1.68
C LEU A 62 -0.42 0.45 2.49
N SER A 63 0.55 1.34 2.27
CA SER A 63 0.58 2.66 2.92
C SER A 63 -0.60 3.53 2.51
N MET A 64 -0.97 3.53 1.22
CA MET A 64 -2.16 4.24 0.72
C MET A 64 -3.45 3.68 1.35
N ILE A 65 -3.57 2.35 1.47
CA ILE A 65 -4.70 1.69 2.14
C ILE A 65 -4.77 2.12 3.62
N GLY A 66 -3.65 2.11 4.33
CA GLY A 66 -3.59 2.55 5.74
C GLY A 66 -3.96 4.03 5.91
N ALA A 67 -3.54 4.89 4.99
CA ALA A 67 -3.92 6.31 4.98
C ALA A 67 -5.42 6.49 4.73
N LEU A 68 -6.02 5.72 3.81
CA LEU A 68 -7.46 5.71 3.55
C LEU A 68 -8.24 5.32 4.81
N TYR A 69 -7.84 4.24 5.48
CA TYR A 69 -8.47 3.83 6.75
C TYR A 69 -8.37 4.90 7.82
N SER A 70 -7.20 5.53 7.95
CA SER A 70 -6.99 6.60 8.92
C SER A 70 -7.90 7.80 8.61
N TYR A 71 -8.02 8.18 7.33
CA TYR A 71 -8.90 9.27 6.91
C TYR A 71 -10.39 8.96 7.19
N VAL A 72 -10.87 7.79 6.77
CA VAL A 72 -12.25 7.35 6.99
C VAL A 72 -12.53 7.22 8.49
N GLY A 73 -11.62 6.64 9.26
CA GLY A 73 -11.75 6.47 10.71
C GLY A 73 -11.78 7.79 11.47
N LEU A 74 -10.87 8.71 11.18
CA LEU A 74 -10.87 10.05 11.80
C LEU A 74 -12.14 10.83 11.48
N MET A 75 -12.65 10.70 10.26
CA MET A 75 -13.89 11.36 9.86
C MET A 75 -15.14 10.71 10.46
N ALA A 76 -15.16 9.38 10.58
CA ALA A 76 -16.22 8.66 11.29
C ALA A 76 -16.30 9.08 12.77
N LEU A 77 -15.14 9.31 13.41
CA LEU A 77 -15.05 9.85 14.77
C LEU A 77 -15.42 11.34 14.89
N GLY A 78 -15.71 12.03 13.78
CA GLY A 78 -16.05 13.46 13.78
C GLY A 78 -14.86 14.40 14.02
N LEU A 79 -13.62 13.90 13.94
CA LEU A 79 -12.41 14.69 14.18
C LEU A 79 -11.96 15.53 12.96
N LEU A 80 -12.59 15.32 11.81
CA LEU A 80 -12.42 16.13 10.60
C LEU A 80 -13.69 16.93 10.31
N PRO A 81 -13.58 18.13 9.70
CA PRO A 81 -14.74 18.91 9.31
C PRO A 81 -15.64 18.12 8.37
N TYR A 82 -16.95 18.11 8.69
CA TYR A 82 -17.95 17.38 7.92
C TYR A 82 -17.98 17.89 6.47
N ARG A 83 -17.84 16.96 5.52
CA ARG A 83 -17.99 17.21 4.09
C ARG A 83 -18.94 16.15 3.51
N PRO A 84 -20.12 16.54 3.01
CA PRO A 84 -21.06 15.59 2.42
C PRO A 84 -20.44 14.93 1.18
N GLY A 85 -20.80 13.68 0.91
CA GLY A 85 -20.36 12.94 -0.27
C GLY A 85 -19.06 12.14 -0.15
N ASN A 86 -18.51 11.98 1.07
CA ASN A 86 -17.39 11.07 1.29
C ASN A 86 -17.75 9.91 2.23
N TRP A 87 -17.03 8.79 2.11
CA TRP A 87 -17.26 7.56 2.86
C TRP A 87 -17.18 7.72 4.37
N GLY A 88 -16.28 8.60 4.86
CA GLY A 88 -16.17 8.91 6.29
C GLY A 88 -17.39 9.64 6.83
N ALA A 89 -17.96 10.57 6.07
CA ALA A 89 -19.19 11.28 6.39
C ALA A 89 -20.41 10.34 6.40
N MET A 90 -20.44 9.35 5.51
CA MET A 90 -21.49 8.32 5.49
C MET A 90 -21.44 7.46 6.76
N MET A 91 -20.24 7.04 7.19
CA MET A 91 -20.07 6.32 8.46
C MET A 91 -20.34 7.20 9.68
N HIS A 92 -19.93 8.47 9.67
CA HIS A 92 -20.26 9.40 10.75
C HIS A 92 -21.77 9.62 10.89
N MET A 93 -22.49 9.79 9.76
CA MET A 93 -23.96 9.87 9.74
C MET A 93 -24.60 8.58 10.26
N ALA A 94 -24.09 7.41 9.88
CA ALA A 94 -24.56 6.14 10.42
C ALA A 94 -24.37 6.05 11.95
N MET A 95 -23.30 6.60 12.50
CA MET A 95 -23.08 6.64 13.95
C MET A 95 -23.96 7.68 14.65
N ALA A 96 -24.16 8.85 14.05
CA ALA A 96 -24.91 9.97 14.64
C ALA A 96 -26.43 9.80 14.55
N VAL A 97 -26.95 9.21 13.46
CA VAL A 97 -28.39 9.03 13.22
C VAL A 97 -28.91 7.74 13.86
N THR A 98 -28.04 6.77 14.16
CA THR A 98 -28.43 5.43 14.59
C THR A 98 -27.67 4.97 15.83
N GLY A 99 -28.22 5.29 17.00
CA GLY A 99 -28.05 4.47 18.21
C GLY A 99 -28.76 3.11 18.11
N THR A 100 -29.36 2.77 16.97
CA THR A 100 -30.11 1.52 16.76
C THR A 100 -29.69 0.86 15.45
N VAL A 101 -29.26 -0.40 15.56
CA VAL A 101 -28.98 -1.33 14.45
C VAL A 101 -30.30 -1.77 13.80
N THR A 102 -31.11 -0.82 13.32
CA THR A 102 -32.43 -1.10 12.73
C THR A 102 -32.68 -0.24 11.48
N GLY A 103 -32.88 -0.90 10.34
CA GLY A 103 -33.32 -0.27 9.08
C GLY A 103 -32.22 0.32 8.18
N VAL A 104 -32.54 1.44 7.53
CA VAL A 104 -31.79 2.07 6.42
C VAL A 104 -30.35 2.47 6.79
N GLY A 105 -30.05 2.61 8.08
CA GLY A 105 -28.71 2.95 8.59
C GLY A 105 -27.63 1.92 8.28
N ILE A 106 -27.97 0.64 8.10
CA ILE A 106 -27.00 -0.43 7.79
C ILE A 106 -26.29 -0.17 6.45
N TRP A 107 -26.99 0.40 5.47
CA TRP A 107 -26.46 0.68 4.13
C TRP A 107 -25.43 1.79 4.13
N TYR A 108 -25.53 2.74 5.07
CA TYR A 108 -24.54 3.81 5.25
C TYR A 108 -23.21 3.31 5.80
N VAL A 109 -23.16 2.11 6.38
CA VAL A 109 -21.93 1.43 6.81
C VAL A 109 -21.47 0.42 5.75
N LEU A 110 -22.39 -0.40 5.23
CA LEU A 110 -22.08 -1.47 4.28
C LEU A 110 -21.58 -0.94 2.94
N ALA A 111 -22.17 0.12 2.39
CA ALA A 111 -21.78 0.63 1.07
C ALA A 111 -20.34 1.18 1.07
N PRO A 112 -19.92 2.04 2.03
CA PRO A 112 -18.51 2.44 2.15
C PRO A 112 -17.57 1.26 2.41
N ALA A 113 -17.95 0.31 3.27
CA ALA A 113 -17.11 -0.84 3.60
C ALA A 113 -16.87 -1.73 2.37
N ALA A 114 -17.91 -2.01 1.59
CA ALA A 114 -17.81 -2.78 0.34
C ALA A 114 -16.96 -2.05 -0.70
N ALA A 115 -17.15 -0.73 -0.88
CA ALA A 115 -16.36 0.07 -1.80
C ALA A 115 -14.87 0.08 -1.45
N VAL A 116 -14.53 0.27 -0.17
CA VAL A 116 -13.14 0.20 0.33
C VAL A 116 -12.54 -1.18 0.10
N THR A 117 -13.30 -2.25 0.34
CA THR A 117 -12.83 -3.64 0.15
C THR A 117 -12.55 -3.95 -1.32
N ILE A 118 -13.46 -3.55 -2.23
CA ILE A 118 -13.26 -3.73 -3.68
C ILE A 118 -12.02 -2.95 -4.16
N LEU A 119 -11.86 -1.70 -3.69
CA LEU A 119 -10.71 -0.88 -4.03
C LEU A 119 -9.39 -1.50 -3.55
N GLN A 120 -9.38 -2.09 -2.35
CA GLN A 120 -8.21 -2.81 -1.83
C GLN A 120 -7.87 -4.03 -2.66
N ILE A 121 -8.87 -4.86 -2.98
CA ILE A 121 -8.67 -6.03 -3.82
C ILE A 121 -8.12 -5.60 -5.18
N GLY A 122 -8.69 -4.55 -5.79
CA GLY A 122 -8.21 -3.99 -7.05
C GLY A 122 -6.75 -3.52 -6.98
N LEU A 123 -6.38 -2.81 -5.92
CA LEU A 123 -4.99 -2.36 -5.71
C LEU A 123 -4.02 -3.52 -5.50
N VAL A 124 -4.40 -4.55 -4.73
CA VAL A 124 -3.58 -5.74 -4.51
C VAL A 124 -3.41 -6.52 -5.82
N LEU A 125 -4.49 -6.71 -6.59
CA LEU A 125 -4.43 -7.37 -7.89
C LEU A 125 -3.58 -6.57 -8.89
N PHE A 126 -3.68 -5.24 -8.87
CA PHE A 126 -2.84 -4.36 -9.69
C PHE A 126 -1.36 -4.49 -9.30
N SER A 127 -1.04 -4.52 -8.00
CA SER A 127 0.31 -4.78 -7.51
C SER A 127 0.84 -6.13 -8.00
N ASN A 128 0.03 -7.19 -7.88
CA ASN A 128 0.41 -8.51 -8.35
C ASN A 128 0.62 -8.55 -9.88
N GLY A 129 -0.12 -7.72 -10.63
CA GLY A 129 0.08 -7.52 -12.07
C GLY A 129 1.42 -6.84 -12.37
N ILE A 130 1.75 -5.77 -11.64
CA ILE A 130 3.06 -5.11 -11.69
C ILE A 130 4.17 -6.12 -11.38
N ASP A 131 4.04 -6.89 -10.30
CA ASP A 131 5.03 -7.89 -9.91
C ASP A 131 5.28 -8.90 -11.03
N LYS A 132 4.24 -9.35 -11.75
CA LYS A 132 4.40 -10.24 -12.90
C LYS A 132 5.10 -9.60 -14.10
N ILE A 133 4.95 -8.30 -14.30
CA ILE A 133 5.60 -7.57 -15.40
C ILE A 133 7.08 -7.30 -15.07
N PHE A 134 7.36 -6.91 -13.82
CA PHE A 134 8.69 -6.50 -13.38
C PHE A 134 9.55 -7.64 -12.85
N ASN A 135 8.97 -8.81 -12.57
CA ASN A 135 9.71 -10.01 -12.18
C ASN A 135 9.90 -10.95 -13.38
N PRO A 136 11.01 -10.83 -14.14
CA PRO A 136 11.31 -11.70 -15.27
C PRO A 136 11.49 -13.17 -14.88
N ARG A 137 11.62 -13.50 -13.57
CA ARG A 137 11.71 -14.89 -13.08
C ARG A 137 10.37 -15.65 -13.09
N LEU A 138 9.22 -14.96 -13.18
CA LEU A 138 7.89 -15.59 -13.27
C LEU A 138 7.42 -15.82 -14.71
N ARG A 139 8.20 -15.38 -15.71
CA ARG A 139 8.11 -15.92 -17.07
C ARG A 139 8.71 -17.33 -17.05
N GLU A 140 7.99 -18.28 -16.48
CA GLU A 140 8.16 -19.67 -16.89
C GLU A 140 7.90 -19.73 -18.41
N LYS A 141 8.81 -20.41 -19.11
CA LYS A 141 8.73 -20.67 -20.54
C LYS A 141 7.49 -21.49 -20.89
#